data_AF-A0A0A1XPB4-F1
#
_entry.id   AF-A0A0A1XPB4-F1
#
_cell.length_a   1.000
_cell.length_b   1.000
_cell.length_c   1.000
_cell.angle_alpha   90.00
_cell.angle_beta   90.00
_cell.angle_gamma   90.00
#
_symmetry.space_group_name_H-M   'P 1'
#
loop_
_entity.id
_entity.type
_entity.pdbx_description
1 polymer ?
#
loop_
_entity_poly.entity_id
_entity_poly.type
_entity_poly.pdbx_seq_one_letter_code
_entity_poly.pdbx_strand_id
1 'polypeptide(L)'
;MGYIRLVRSGSIHANYSASLYLPKFDENLQFANACREQELDAVTIKAAENFEVNISNLVKSFSDSTDYFKLLVEAFQPFFRNPHNLHLKNFFLVVPALTLNHIEHMLRVKEKINKKDRQEAVLFDDGFAVGLAYILKLLNQMDDFQALHWFATVRERFNAERLKIQQMLQDIKKSAGTKGNSKAAQAMQNDETEKLQQTLALTERRINAHQMEYNLLYCNLCSAKILFQ
;
A
#
# COMPACT_ATOMS: atom_id res chain seq x y z
N MET A 1 -3.08 -12.14 -2.56
CA MET A 1 -3.36 -11.06 -1.58
C MET A 1 -4.36 -10.03 -2.08
N GLY A 2 -4.12 -9.36 -3.22
CA GLY A 2 -5.08 -8.40 -3.79
C GLY A 2 -6.49 -8.99 -4.01
N TYR A 3 -6.55 -10.18 -4.62
CA TYR A 3 -7.81 -10.91 -4.80
C TYR A 3 -8.54 -11.23 -3.48
N ILE A 4 -7.82 -11.74 -2.47
CA ILE A 4 -8.38 -12.06 -1.15
C ILE A 4 -8.95 -10.80 -0.47
N ARG A 5 -8.26 -9.66 -0.59
CA ARG A 5 -8.79 -8.38 -0.11
C ARG A 5 -10.07 -7.98 -0.83
N LEU A 6 -10.09 -8.12 -2.15
CA LEU A 6 -11.24 -7.76 -2.96
C LEU A 6 -12.45 -8.65 -2.65
N VAL A 7 -12.24 -9.96 -2.50
CA VAL A 7 -13.28 -10.91 -2.07
C VAL A 7 -13.77 -10.55 -0.68
N ARG A 8 -12.88 -10.34 0.30
CA ARG A 8 -13.27 -9.92 1.67
C ARG A 8 -14.11 -8.65 1.66
N SER A 9 -13.66 -7.60 0.98
CA SER A 9 -14.40 -6.34 0.89
C SER A 9 -15.75 -6.51 0.18
N GLY A 10 -15.80 -7.31 -0.89
CA GLY A 10 -17.03 -7.64 -1.60
C GLY A 10 -18.02 -8.42 -0.72
N SER A 11 -17.53 -9.41 0.03
CA SER A 11 -18.33 -10.19 0.98
C SER A 11 -18.88 -9.32 2.10
N ILE A 12 -18.05 -8.45 2.70
CA ILE A 12 -18.50 -7.50 3.73
C ILE A 12 -19.57 -6.58 3.17
N HIS A 13 -19.36 -6.02 1.97
CA HIS A 13 -20.33 -5.16 1.32
C HIS A 13 -21.66 -5.89 1.05
N ALA A 14 -21.61 -7.10 0.50
CA ALA A 14 -22.81 -7.91 0.24
C ALA A 14 -23.57 -8.23 1.53
N ASN A 15 -22.85 -8.62 2.60
CA ASN A 15 -23.45 -8.90 3.90
C ASN A 15 -24.07 -7.65 4.51
N TYR A 16 -23.39 -6.50 4.41
CA TYR A 16 -23.94 -5.21 4.85
C TYR A 16 -25.21 -4.85 4.08
N SER A 17 -25.21 -4.95 2.75
CA SER A 17 -26.39 -4.69 1.92
C SER A 17 -27.57 -5.60 2.27
N ALA A 18 -27.32 -6.89 2.56
CA ALA A 18 -28.35 -7.81 3.01
C ALA A 18 -28.89 -7.45 4.40
N SER A 19 -28.05 -6.89 5.27
CA SER A 19 -28.44 -6.51 6.63
C SER A 19 -29.26 -5.23 6.76
N LEU A 20 -29.28 -4.37 5.73
CA LEU A 20 -30.02 -3.09 5.76
C LEU A 20 -31.52 -3.25 6.04
N TYR A 21 -32.07 -4.43 5.72
CA TYR A 21 -33.48 -4.74 5.90
C TYR A 21 -33.79 -5.38 7.26
N LEU A 22 -32.78 -5.59 8.10
CA LEU A 22 -32.92 -6.17 9.43
C LEU A 22 -32.87 -5.08 10.49
N PRO A 23 -33.95 -4.88 11.28
CA PRO A 23 -33.96 -3.86 12.33
C PRO A 23 -32.94 -4.12 13.44
N LYS A 24 -32.69 -5.40 13.76
CA LYS A 24 -31.70 -5.88 14.75
C LYS A 24 -31.25 -7.31 14.40
N PHE A 25 -29.98 -7.62 14.64
CA PHE A 25 -29.48 -8.99 14.64
C PHE A 25 -29.84 -9.63 15.98
N ASP A 26 -31.06 -10.15 16.10
CA ASP A 26 -31.42 -11.01 17.23
C ASP A 26 -31.11 -12.46 16.85
N GLU A 27 -30.33 -13.16 17.67
CA GLU A 27 -29.98 -14.56 17.45
C GLU A 27 -31.15 -15.50 17.78
N ASN A 28 -32.17 -15.03 18.49
CA ASN A 28 -33.30 -15.82 18.96
C ASN A 28 -34.58 -15.58 18.13
N LEU A 29 -34.47 -15.60 16.81
CA LEU A 29 -35.66 -15.51 15.94
C LEU A 29 -36.51 -16.78 16.08
N GLN A 30 -37.82 -16.60 16.31
CA GLN A 30 -38.81 -17.69 16.46
C GLN A 30 -40.04 -17.51 15.55
N PHE A 31 -39.80 -17.04 14.32
CA PHE A 31 -40.82 -16.94 13.27
C PHE A 31 -41.46 -18.30 12.92
N ALA A 32 -40.68 -19.38 12.83
CA ALA A 32 -41.21 -20.70 12.50
C ALA A 32 -42.19 -21.20 13.58
N ASN A 33 -41.88 -20.95 14.87
CA ASN A 33 -42.76 -21.29 15.97
C ASN A 33 -44.03 -20.43 15.95
N ALA A 34 -43.90 -19.11 15.74
CA ALA A 34 -45.06 -18.22 15.62
C ALA A 34 -45.98 -18.61 14.44
N CYS A 35 -45.42 -19.03 13.30
CA CYS A 35 -46.22 -19.51 12.16
C CYS A 35 -46.96 -20.82 12.46
N ARG A 36 -46.36 -21.72 13.27
CA ARG A 36 -47.01 -22.96 13.72
C ARG A 36 -48.13 -22.68 14.73
N GLU A 37 -47.91 -21.74 15.64
CA GLU A 37 -48.92 -21.32 16.63
C GLU A 37 -50.16 -20.69 15.98
N GLN A 38 -49.98 -20.03 14.84
CA GLN A 38 -51.06 -19.41 14.05
C GLN A 38 -51.66 -20.34 12.99
N GLU A 39 -51.28 -21.63 12.99
CA GLU A 39 -51.76 -22.66 12.04
C GLU A 39 -51.67 -22.22 10.55
N LEU A 40 -50.59 -21.53 10.18
CA LEU A 40 -50.38 -21.08 8.81
C LEU A 40 -50.04 -22.24 7.86
N ASP A 41 -50.19 -22.00 6.57
CA ASP A 41 -49.92 -22.99 5.53
C ASP A 41 -48.48 -23.53 5.59
N ALA A 42 -48.31 -24.80 5.20
CA ALA A 42 -47.03 -25.49 5.25
C ALA A 42 -45.94 -24.77 4.43
N VAL A 43 -46.31 -24.09 3.34
CA VAL A 43 -45.36 -23.30 2.54
C VAL A 43 -44.83 -22.10 3.34
N THR A 44 -45.70 -21.45 4.11
CA THR A 44 -45.34 -20.30 4.96
C THR A 44 -44.44 -20.72 6.11
N ILE A 45 -44.73 -21.86 6.77
CA ILE A 45 -43.87 -22.41 7.83
C ILE A 45 -42.48 -22.71 7.28
N LYS A 46 -42.39 -23.36 6.11
CA LYS A 46 -41.10 -23.67 5.47
C LYS A 46 -40.34 -22.41 5.03
N ALA A 47 -41.05 -21.37 4.57
CA ALA A 47 -40.44 -20.09 4.25
C ALA A 47 -39.86 -19.41 5.50
N ALA A 48 -40.55 -19.47 6.64
CA ALA A 48 -40.08 -18.95 7.92
C ALA A 48 -38.84 -19.69 8.43
N GLU A 49 -38.81 -21.03 8.34
CA GLU A 49 -37.62 -21.83 8.68
C GLU A 49 -36.40 -21.45 7.82
N ASN A 50 -36.59 -21.35 6.50
CA ASN A 50 -35.54 -20.91 5.59
C ASN A 50 -35.07 -19.49 5.91
N PHE A 51 -35.99 -18.60 6.27
CA PHE A 51 -35.65 -17.23 6.65
C PHE A 51 -34.79 -17.19 7.91
N GLU A 52 -35.18 -17.89 8.99
CA GLU A 52 -34.39 -17.99 10.23
C GLU A 52 -32.98 -18.53 9.98
N VAL A 53 -32.85 -19.60 9.19
CA VAL A 53 -31.54 -20.17 8.81
C VAL A 53 -30.70 -19.14 8.06
N ASN A 54 -31.29 -18.43 7.09
CA ASN A 54 -30.57 -17.40 6.34
C ASN A 54 -30.12 -16.24 7.22
N ILE A 55 -30.94 -15.78 8.17
CA ILE A 55 -30.54 -14.73 9.12
C ILE A 55 -29.43 -15.22 10.04
N SER A 56 -29.54 -16.45 10.57
CA SER A 56 -28.48 -17.04 11.40
C SER A 56 -27.15 -17.14 10.64
N ASN A 57 -27.19 -17.54 9.37
CA ASN A 57 -26.00 -17.59 8.52
C ASN A 57 -25.43 -16.19 8.25
N LEU A 58 -26.28 -15.18 8.05
CA LEU A 58 -25.87 -13.80 7.87
C LEU A 58 -25.18 -13.25 9.13
N VAL A 59 -25.74 -13.49 10.31
CA VAL A 59 -25.16 -13.10 11.60
C VAL A 59 -23.78 -13.73 11.79
N LYS A 60 -23.66 -15.05 11.59
CA LYS A 60 -22.38 -15.76 11.67
C LYS A 60 -21.35 -15.21 10.68
N SER A 61 -21.77 -14.93 9.45
CA SER A 61 -20.90 -14.37 8.40
C SER A 61 -20.50 -12.91 8.67
N PHE A 62 -21.19 -12.21 9.58
CA PHE A 62 -20.87 -10.86 10.01
C PHE A 62 -19.96 -10.85 11.25
N SER A 63 -20.17 -11.80 12.17
CA SER A 63 -19.39 -11.94 13.41
C SER A 63 -18.02 -12.58 13.19
N ASP A 64 -17.93 -13.52 12.24
CA ASP A 64 -16.63 -14.08 11.85
C ASP A 64 -15.88 -13.04 11.03
N SER A 65 -15.03 -12.27 11.70
CA SER A 65 -13.82 -11.72 11.11
C SER A 65 -13.03 -12.90 10.54
N THR A 66 -13.37 -13.33 9.33
CA THR A 66 -12.63 -14.39 8.67
C THR A 66 -11.25 -13.81 8.41
N ASP A 67 -10.31 -14.10 9.29
CA ASP A 67 -8.92 -13.67 9.18
C ASP A 67 -8.25 -14.53 8.12
N TYR A 68 -8.70 -14.38 6.87
CA TYR A 68 -8.16 -15.05 5.70
C TYR A 68 -6.64 -14.87 5.62
N PHE A 69 -6.13 -13.72 6.09
CA PHE A 69 -4.70 -13.45 6.18
C PHE A 69 -4.01 -14.29 7.25
N LYS A 70 -4.61 -14.44 8.43
CA LYS A 70 -4.07 -15.30 9.50
C LYS A 70 -4.04 -16.76 9.06
N LEU A 71 -5.13 -17.27 8.50
CA LEU A 71 -5.19 -18.64 7.99
C LEU A 71 -4.12 -18.90 6.92
N LEU A 72 -3.92 -17.94 6.03
CA LEU A 72 -2.92 -18.04 4.97
C LEU A 72 -1.49 -17.98 5.53
N VAL A 73 -1.22 -17.11 6.51
CA VAL A 73 0.07 -17.10 7.21
C VAL A 73 0.31 -18.43 7.92
N GLU A 74 -0.65 -18.93 8.70
CA GLU A 74 -0.53 -20.18 9.46
C GLU A 74 -0.32 -21.40 8.56
N ALA A 75 -1.03 -21.47 7.43
CA ALA A 75 -0.91 -22.56 6.47
C ALA A 75 0.49 -22.61 5.81
N PHE A 76 1.07 -21.45 5.47
CA PHE A 76 2.35 -21.40 4.75
C PHE A 76 3.58 -21.29 5.66
N GLN A 77 3.41 -20.92 6.92
CA GLN A 77 4.51 -20.71 7.86
C GLN A 77 5.44 -21.92 8.00
N PRO A 78 4.96 -23.19 8.12
CA PRO A 78 5.83 -24.34 8.31
C PRO A 78 6.76 -24.60 7.11
N PHE A 79 6.29 -24.31 5.90
CA PHE A 79 7.07 -24.50 4.67
C PHE A 79 8.20 -23.47 4.54
N PHE A 80 7.93 -22.21 4.91
CA PHE A 80 8.91 -21.13 4.81
C PHE A 80 9.92 -21.15 5.96
N ARG A 81 9.51 -21.56 7.16
CA ARG A 81 10.40 -21.69 8.34
C ARG A 81 11.05 -23.06 8.47
N ASN A 82 11.03 -23.87 7.40
CA ASN A 82 11.70 -25.16 7.39
C ASN A 82 13.21 -24.98 7.63
N PRO A 83 13.85 -25.76 8.52
CA PRO A 83 15.29 -25.71 8.76
C PRO A 83 16.18 -25.85 7.51
N HIS A 84 15.70 -26.52 6.44
CA HIS A 84 16.43 -26.57 5.16
C HIS A 84 16.51 -25.20 4.45
N ASN A 85 15.59 -24.28 4.74
CA ASN A 85 15.50 -22.97 4.11
C ASN A 85 16.27 -21.90 4.89
N LEU A 86 17.52 -22.18 5.24
CA LEU A 86 18.38 -21.24 6.00
C LEU A 86 18.55 -19.89 5.30
N HIS A 87 18.57 -19.87 3.96
CA HIS A 87 18.68 -18.66 3.15
C HIS A 87 17.54 -17.68 3.38
N LEU A 88 16.35 -18.17 3.77
CA LEU A 88 15.20 -17.30 4.05
C LEU A 88 15.33 -16.56 5.37
N LYS A 89 16.20 -16.97 6.30
CA LYS A 89 16.42 -16.29 7.61
C LYS A 89 16.92 -14.85 7.48
N ASN A 90 17.54 -14.51 6.35
CA ASN A 90 18.10 -13.19 6.09
C ASN A 90 17.37 -12.45 4.98
N PHE A 91 16.14 -12.87 4.62
CA PHE A 91 15.38 -12.26 3.53
C PHE A 91 15.20 -10.74 3.72
N PHE A 92 15.03 -10.27 4.96
CA PHE A 92 14.93 -8.85 5.28
C PHE A 92 16.10 -7.99 4.77
N LEU A 93 17.30 -8.55 4.58
CA LEU A 93 18.47 -7.84 4.03
C LEU A 93 18.33 -7.52 2.54
N VAL A 94 17.52 -8.28 1.80
CA VAL A 94 17.27 -8.06 0.36
C VAL A 94 16.20 -6.99 0.15
N VAL A 95 15.38 -6.72 1.17
CA VAL A 95 14.24 -5.79 1.09
C VAL A 95 14.65 -4.38 0.64
N PRO A 96 15.73 -3.75 1.17
CA PRO A 96 16.20 -2.47 0.65
C PRO A 96 16.39 -2.47 -0.88
N ALA A 97 17.10 -3.46 -1.43
CA ALA A 97 17.33 -3.56 -2.87
C ALA A 97 16.02 -3.72 -3.67
N LEU A 98 15.06 -4.50 -3.14
CA LEU A 98 13.73 -4.62 -3.74
C LEU A 98 12.97 -3.30 -3.72
N THR A 99 13.07 -2.54 -2.64
CA THR A 99 12.44 -1.21 -2.56
C THR A 99 13.03 -0.23 -3.56
N LEU A 100 14.36 -0.20 -3.77
CA LEU A 100 14.97 0.64 -4.82
C LEU A 100 14.37 0.29 -6.20
N ASN A 101 14.39 -1.00 -6.55
CA ASN A 101 13.92 -1.46 -7.84
C ASN A 101 12.42 -1.15 -8.06
N HIS A 102 11.60 -1.35 -7.03
CA HIS A 102 10.17 -1.02 -7.09
C HIS A 102 9.94 0.48 -7.31
N ILE A 103 10.67 1.35 -6.60
CA ILE A 103 10.54 2.80 -6.74
C ILE A 103 10.95 3.26 -8.14
N GLU A 104 12.04 2.74 -8.69
CA GLU A 104 12.45 3.05 -10.06
C GLU A 104 11.42 2.60 -11.09
N HIS A 105 10.86 1.40 -10.91
CA HIS A 105 9.78 0.91 -11.76
C HIS A 105 8.54 1.82 -11.68
N MET A 106 8.13 2.22 -10.46
CA MET A 106 6.96 3.08 -10.27
C MET A 106 7.12 4.47 -10.89
N LEU A 107 8.31 5.05 -10.84
CA LEU A 107 8.59 6.30 -11.54
C LEU A 107 8.45 6.15 -13.06
N ARG A 108 9.01 5.09 -13.64
CA ARG A 108 8.88 4.82 -15.09
C ARG A 108 7.42 4.63 -15.51
N VAL A 109 6.64 3.92 -14.70
CA VAL A 109 5.20 3.74 -14.92
C VAL A 109 4.48 5.08 -14.89
N LYS A 110 4.72 5.90 -13.86
CA LYS A 110 4.08 7.22 -13.70
C LYS A 110 4.44 8.16 -14.85
N GLU A 111 5.67 8.09 -15.37
CA GLU A 111 6.08 8.81 -16.57
C GLU A 111 5.32 8.37 -17.83
N LYS A 112 5.09 7.07 -18.03
CA LYS A 112 4.28 6.55 -19.16
C LYS A 112 2.83 7.01 -19.09
N ILE A 113 2.22 6.98 -17.91
CA ILE A 113 0.83 7.45 -17.69
C ILE A 113 0.69 8.92 -18.09
N ASN A 114 1.64 9.77 -17.69
CA ASN A 114 1.64 11.19 -18.03
C ASN A 114 1.77 11.45 -19.54
N LYS A 115 2.38 10.53 -20.30
CA LYS A 115 2.55 10.63 -21.76
C LYS A 115 1.32 10.16 -22.56
N LYS A 116 0.18 9.85 -21.91
CA LYS A 116 -1.05 9.30 -22.51
C LYS A 116 -0.87 7.96 -23.25
N ASP A 117 0.22 7.25 -22.98
CA ASP A 117 0.45 5.90 -23.50
C ASP A 117 -0.32 4.89 -22.63
N ARG A 118 -1.63 4.79 -22.90
CA ARG A 118 -2.64 4.18 -22.02
C ARG A 118 -2.74 2.64 -22.12
N GLN A 119 -1.74 1.94 -22.63
CA GLN A 119 -1.84 0.49 -22.81
C GLN A 119 -1.67 -0.31 -21.51
N GLU A 120 -1.01 0.25 -20.48
CA GLU A 120 -0.76 -0.43 -19.20
C GLU A 120 -1.39 0.37 -18.04
N ALA A 121 -2.68 0.16 -17.78
CA ALA A 121 -3.31 0.68 -16.58
C ALA A 121 -2.79 -0.10 -15.35
N VAL A 122 -1.99 0.55 -14.50
CA VAL A 122 -1.61 -0.02 -13.20
C VAL A 122 -2.79 0.09 -12.26
N LEU A 123 -3.52 -1.01 -12.10
CA LEU A 123 -4.76 -1.07 -11.32
C LEU A 123 -4.53 -1.02 -9.80
N PHE A 124 -3.39 -1.53 -9.31
CA PHE A 124 -3.10 -1.63 -7.88
C PHE A 124 -1.63 -1.32 -7.58
N ASP A 125 -1.38 -0.25 -6.81
CA ASP A 125 -0.04 0.25 -6.45
C ASP A 125 0.47 -0.30 -5.09
N ASP A 126 -0.40 -0.93 -4.31
CA ASP A 126 -0.05 -1.43 -2.97
C ASP A 126 0.35 -2.92 -2.92
N GLY A 127 0.26 -3.62 -4.06
CA GLY A 127 0.48 -5.07 -4.14
C GLY A 127 1.89 -5.49 -3.71
N PHE A 128 2.91 -4.69 -4.08
CA PHE A 128 4.28 -4.91 -3.64
C PHE A 128 4.43 -4.76 -2.12
N ALA A 129 3.91 -3.67 -1.54
CA ALA A 129 3.99 -3.40 -0.11
C ALA A 129 3.28 -4.50 0.72
N VAL A 130 2.12 -4.95 0.26
CA VAL A 130 1.34 -6.01 0.91
C VAL A 130 2.03 -7.37 0.80
N GLY A 131 2.60 -7.70 -0.36
CA GLY A 131 3.39 -8.91 -0.53
C GLY A 131 4.65 -8.92 0.34
N LEU A 132 5.32 -7.78 0.44
CA LEU A 132 6.50 -7.62 1.29
C LEU A 132 6.15 -7.79 2.77
N ALA A 133 5.09 -7.14 3.26
CA ALA A 133 4.60 -7.31 4.63
C ALA A 133 4.22 -8.76 4.92
N TYR A 134 3.58 -9.44 3.96
CA TYR A 134 3.21 -10.84 4.10
C TYR A 134 4.44 -11.75 4.27
N ILE A 135 5.45 -11.64 3.39
CA ILE A 135 6.65 -12.48 3.47
C ILE A 135 7.43 -12.22 4.77
N LEU A 136 7.58 -10.95 5.16
CA LEU A 136 8.26 -10.58 6.40
C LEU A 136 7.52 -11.10 7.65
N LYS A 137 6.18 -11.08 7.66
CA LYS A 137 5.38 -11.72 8.72
C LYS A 137 5.55 -13.23 8.70
N LEU A 138 5.46 -13.85 7.52
CA LEU A 138 5.59 -15.30 7.35
C LEU A 138 6.92 -15.81 7.90
N LEU A 139 8.01 -15.06 7.70
CA LEU A 139 9.35 -15.39 8.18
C LEU A 139 9.68 -14.88 9.58
N ASN A 140 8.79 -14.10 10.21
CA ASN A 140 9.01 -13.44 11.50
C ASN A 140 10.22 -12.48 11.52
N GLN A 141 10.42 -11.70 10.46
CA GLN A 141 11.56 -10.78 10.30
C GLN A 141 11.16 -9.31 10.31
N MET A 142 9.96 -9.02 10.82
CA MET A 142 9.42 -7.66 10.85
C MET A 142 10.25 -6.72 11.73
N ASP A 143 10.80 -7.24 12.83
CA ASP A 143 11.60 -6.47 13.78
C ASP A 143 13.04 -6.31 13.28
N ASP A 144 13.62 -7.37 12.72
CA ASP A 144 14.93 -7.33 12.06
C ASP A 144 14.97 -6.28 10.94
N PHE A 145 13.91 -6.24 10.13
CA PHE A 145 13.77 -5.21 9.09
C PHE A 145 13.65 -3.79 9.68
N GLN A 146 12.94 -3.62 10.80
CA GLN A 146 12.81 -2.32 11.46
C GLN A 146 14.15 -1.83 12.05
N ALA A 147 14.97 -2.75 12.56
CA ALA A 147 16.30 -2.45 13.08
C ALA A 147 17.27 -1.91 12.01
N LEU A 148 17.02 -2.18 10.71
CA LEU A 148 17.81 -1.58 9.63
C LEU A 148 17.60 -0.06 9.49
N HIS A 149 16.51 0.48 10.04
CA HIS A 149 16.12 1.89 9.90
C HIS A 149 16.12 2.40 8.43
N TRP A 150 15.90 1.50 7.47
CA TRP A 150 16.08 1.75 6.04
C TRP A 150 15.39 3.02 5.55
N PHE A 151 14.09 3.17 5.84
CA PHE A 151 13.32 4.33 5.42
C PHE A 151 13.77 5.65 6.07
N ALA A 152 14.34 5.60 7.28
CA ALA A 152 14.91 6.77 7.94
C ALA A 152 16.21 7.18 7.23
N THR A 153 17.11 6.23 6.96
CA THR A 153 18.36 6.46 6.22
C THR A 153 18.11 7.03 4.83
N VAL A 154 17.13 6.48 4.10
CA VAL A 154 16.75 6.99 2.76
C VAL A 154 16.23 8.43 2.85
N ARG A 155 15.39 8.74 3.84
CA ARG A 155 14.86 10.09 4.06
C ARG A 155 15.96 11.09 4.37
N GLU A 156 16.90 10.71 5.23
CA GLU A 156 18.06 11.54 5.58
C GLU A 156 18.94 11.80 4.36
N ARG A 157 19.24 10.77 3.56
CA ARG A 157 20.00 10.92 2.32
C ARG A 157 19.34 11.92 1.36
N PHE A 158 18.05 11.78 1.08
CA PHE A 158 17.36 12.71 0.17
C PHE A 158 17.29 14.13 0.73
N ASN A 159 17.14 14.28 2.06
CA ASN A 159 17.20 15.59 2.70
C ASN A 159 18.58 16.24 2.54
N ALA A 160 19.67 15.49 2.73
CA ALA A 160 21.03 15.97 2.54
C ALA A 160 21.31 16.35 1.08
N GLU A 161 20.87 15.54 0.11
CA GLU A 161 21.00 15.87 -1.32
C GLU A 161 20.22 17.15 -1.68
N ARG A 162 19.00 17.31 -1.15
CA ARG A 162 18.19 18.52 -1.35
C ARG A 162 18.84 19.77 -0.77
N LEU A 163 19.41 19.69 0.43
CA LEU A 163 20.13 20.81 1.05
C LEU A 163 21.33 21.24 0.20
N LYS A 164 22.09 20.29 -0.37
CA LYS A 164 23.20 20.59 -1.28
C LYS A 164 22.74 21.34 -2.53
N ILE A 165 21.64 20.92 -3.15
CA ILE A 165 21.08 21.62 -4.32
C ILE A 165 20.64 23.03 -3.97
N GLN A 166 19.99 23.22 -2.82
CA GLN A 166 19.57 24.53 -2.35
C GLN A 166 20.75 25.47 -2.10
N GLN A 167 21.84 24.96 -1.52
CA GLN A 167 23.08 25.71 -1.33
C GLN A 167 23.69 26.12 -2.68
N MET A 168 23.80 25.19 -3.64
CA MET A 168 24.30 25.50 -4.98
C MET A 168 23.45 26.57 -5.70
N LEU A 169 22.11 26.50 -5.57
CA LEU A 169 21.22 27.53 -6.14
C LEU A 169 21.40 28.89 -5.48
N GLN A 170 21.66 28.94 -4.16
CA GLN A 170 21.95 30.20 -3.46
C GLN A 170 23.30 30.78 -3.88
N ASP A 171 24.32 29.94 -4.03
CA ASP A 171 25.66 30.38 -4.45
C ASP A 171 25.65 30.94 -5.88
N ILE A 172 24.89 30.31 -6.78
CA ILE A 172 24.67 30.82 -8.14
C ILE A 172 23.95 32.18 -8.13
N LYS A 173 22.95 32.36 -7.27
CA LYS A 173 22.25 33.66 -7.14
C LYS A 173 23.17 34.75 -6.60
N LYS A 174 24.08 34.42 -5.69
CA LYS A 174 25.06 35.36 -5.13
C LYS A 174 26.13 35.74 -6.15
N SER A 175 26.64 34.78 -6.93
CA SER A 175 27.67 35.03 -7.94
C SER A 175 27.18 35.82 -9.15
N ALA A 176 25.89 35.72 -9.50
CA ALA A 176 25.26 36.55 -10.53
C ALA A 176 25.21 38.06 -10.18
N GLY A 177 25.45 38.45 -8.92
CA GLY A 177 25.49 39.85 -8.48
C GLY A 177 26.82 40.58 -8.76
N THR A 178 27.91 39.87 -9.04
CA THR A 178 29.26 40.43 -9.19
C THR A 178 29.53 40.76 -10.67
N LYS A 179 29.16 41.96 -11.11
CA LYS A 179 29.22 42.39 -12.52
C LYS A 179 30.66 42.52 -13.03
N GLY A 180 31.02 41.73 -14.05
CA GLY A 180 32.26 41.89 -14.85
C GLY A 180 32.13 42.97 -15.94
N ASN A 181 33.26 43.57 -16.35
CA ASN A 181 33.35 44.82 -17.11
C ASN A 181 33.05 44.77 -18.63
N SER A 182 32.58 43.65 -19.21
CA SER A 182 32.30 43.58 -20.67
C SER A 182 30.96 42.91 -21.01
N LYS A 183 30.20 43.54 -21.92
CA LYS A 183 28.84 43.12 -22.32
C LYS A 183 28.78 41.74 -23.00
N ALA A 184 29.81 41.39 -23.78
CA ALA A 184 29.87 40.09 -24.46
C ALA A 184 30.18 38.93 -23.50
N ALA A 185 31.06 39.15 -22.52
CA ALA A 185 31.35 38.15 -21.49
C ALA A 185 30.15 37.94 -20.55
N GLN A 186 29.41 39.00 -20.21
CA GLN A 186 28.18 38.92 -19.41
C GLN A 186 27.08 38.10 -20.10
N ALA A 187 26.92 38.22 -21.42
CA ALA A 187 25.90 37.47 -22.16
C ALA A 187 26.19 35.95 -22.16
N MET A 188 27.45 35.54 -22.36
CA MET A 188 27.85 34.12 -22.26
C MET A 188 27.72 33.59 -20.82
N GLN A 189 28.12 34.38 -19.82
CA GLN A 189 28.04 33.98 -18.41
C GLN A 189 26.59 33.80 -17.94
N ASN A 190 25.66 34.63 -18.43
CA ASN A 190 24.24 34.51 -18.13
C ASN A 190 23.61 33.24 -18.76
N ASP A 191 23.96 32.90 -20.00
CA ASP A 191 23.45 31.69 -20.67
C ASP A 191 23.92 30.39 -19.99
N GLU A 192 25.20 30.32 -19.58
CA GLU A 192 25.71 29.18 -18.80
C GLU A 192 25.06 29.09 -17.41
N THR A 193 24.86 30.23 -16.75
CA THR A 193 24.20 30.30 -15.45
C THR A 193 22.75 29.84 -15.54
N GLU A 194 22.04 30.22 -16.60
CA GLU A 194 20.66 29.82 -16.86
C GLU A 194 20.56 28.30 -17.11
N LYS A 195 21.45 27.75 -17.94
CA LYS A 195 21.53 26.28 -18.18
C LYS A 195 21.83 25.51 -16.89
N LEU A 196 22.71 26.03 -16.04
CA LEU A 196 23.03 25.42 -14.75
C LEU A 196 21.83 25.46 -13.79
N GLN A 197 21.12 26.59 -13.71
CA GLN A 197 19.90 26.73 -12.93
C GLN A 197 18.80 25.76 -13.40
N GLN A 198 18.60 25.64 -14.71
CA GLN A 198 17.65 24.69 -15.29
C GLN A 198 18.01 23.24 -14.94
N THR A 199 19.29 22.87 -15.02
CA THR A 199 19.79 21.54 -14.65
C THR A 199 19.56 21.22 -13.18
N LEU A 200 19.81 22.18 -12.28
CA LEU A 200 19.55 22.02 -10.85
C LEU A 200 18.06 21.90 -10.55
N ALA A 201 17.20 22.68 -11.21
CA ALA A 201 15.75 22.60 -11.05
C ALA A 201 15.18 21.23 -11.49
N LEU A 202 15.71 20.66 -12.58
CA LEU A 202 15.35 19.29 -13.01
C LEU A 202 15.81 18.24 -11.99
N THR A 203 17.01 18.42 -11.42
CA THR A 203 17.55 17.54 -10.39
C THR A 203 16.71 17.58 -9.11
N GLU A 204 16.31 18.78 -8.66
CA GLU A 204 15.42 18.96 -7.51
C GLU A 204 14.07 18.29 -7.72
N ARG A 205 13.46 18.46 -8.90
CA ARG A 205 12.20 17.78 -9.26
C ARG A 205 12.35 16.26 -9.19
N ARG A 206 13.45 15.72 -9.71
CA ARG A 206 13.74 14.28 -9.67
C ARG A 206 13.86 13.77 -8.24
N ILE A 207 14.61 14.46 -7.38
CA ILE A 207 14.75 14.10 -5.96
C ILE A 207 13.40 14.09 -5.25
N ASN A 208 12.59 15.13 -5.46
CA ASN A 208 11.25 15.23 -4.86
C ASN A 208 10.34 14.09 -5.33
N ALA A 209 10.40 13.72 -6.62
CA ALA A 209 9.65 12.60 -7.15
C ALA A 209 10.07 11.27 -6.48
N HIS A 210 11.37 10.98 -6.42
CA HIS A 210 11.86 9.78 -5.72
C HIS A 210 11.43 9.76 -4.25
N GLN A 211 11.60 10.87 -3.52
CA GLN A 211 11.24 10.95 -2.10
C GLN A 211 9.74 10.71 -1.87
N MET A 212 8.89 11.24 -2.75
CA MET A 212 7.45 11.01 -2.69
C MET A 212 7.10 9.52 -2.83
N GLU A 213 7.70 8.83 -3.82
CA GLU A 213 7.49 7.40 -3.99
C GLU A 213 7.91 6.59 -2.76
N TYR A 214 9.06 6.92 -2.15
CA TYR A 214 9.50 6.25 -0.92
C TYR A 214 8.52 6.47 0.25
N ASN A 215 7.96 7.68 0.36
CA ASN A 215 6.95 7.97 1.37
C ASN A 215 5.65 7.18 1.12
N LEU A 216 5.21 7.08 -0.14
CA LEU A 216 4.04 6.28 -0.52
C LEU A 216 4.25 4.81 -0.17
N LEU A 217 5.41 4.24 -0.54
CA LEU A 217 5.75 2.86 -0.20
C LEU A 217 5.78 2.64 1.31
N TYR A 218 6.35 3.58 2.09
CA TYR A 218 6.37 3.51 3.54
C TYR A 218 4.95 3.48 4.14
N CYS A 219 4.07 4.40 3.70
CA CYS A 219 2.67 4.43 4.14
C CYS A 219 1.94 3.13 3.78
N ASN A 220 2.10 2.64 2.54
CA ASN A 220 1.50 1.39 2.09
C ASN A 220 1.99 0.20 2.91
N LEU A 221 3.29 0.15 3.24
CA LEU A 221 3.86 -0.91 4.06
C LEU A 221 3.31 -0.85 5.49
N CYS A 222 3.26 0.33 6.10
CA CYS A 222 2.67 0.52 7.43
C CYS A 222 1.20 0.09 7.49
N SER A 223 0.39 0.49 6.50
CA SER A 223 -1.00 0.05 6.38
C SER A 223 -1.11 -1.46 6.18
N ALA A 224 -0.23 -2.05 5.36
CA ALA A 224 -0.22 -3.49 5.11
C ALA A 224 0.12 -4.31 6.37
N LYS A 225 0.93 -3.79 7.30
CA LYS A 225 1.24 -4.49 8.56
C LYS A 225 -0.01 -4.79 9.38
N ILE A 226 -0.98 -3.88 9.38
CA ILE A 226 -2.24 -4.03 10.13
C ILE A 226 -3.04 -5.25 9.66
N LEU A 227 -2.93 -5.61 8.37
CA LEU A 227 -3.62 -6.78 7.80
C LEU A 227 -3.11 -8.11 8.35
N PHE A 228 -1.95 -8.11 9.00
CA PHE A 228 -1.25 -9.30 9.50
C PHE A 228 -0.95 -9.23 11.00
N GLN A 229 -1.55 -8.28 11.72
CA GLN A 229 -1.45 -8.23 13.18
C GLN A 229 -2.21 -9.37 13.83
#